data_AF-A0A183I8B3-F1
#
_entry.id   AF-A0A183I8B3-F1
#
_cell.length_a   1.000
_cell.length_b   1.000
_cell.length_c   1.000
_cell.angle_alpha   90.00
_cell.angle_beta   90.00
_cell.angle_gamma   90.00
#
_symmetry.space_group_name_H-M   'P 1'
#
loop_
_entity.id
_entity.type
_entity.pdbx_description
1 polymer ?
#
loop_
_entity_poly.entity_id
_entity_poly.type
_entity_poly.pdbx_seq_one_letter_code
_entity_poly.pdbx_strand_id
1 'polypeptide(L)' 'MYKAHPGDMIIPVPYVSKLGAKLQPGQTLIIHGTVETDATDFEVNLLNGSPNIETSNVTVFHLKAYFQENRMVYNTYEVS' A
#
# COMPACT_ATOMS: atom_id res chain seq x y z
N MET A 1 -20.73 9.93 -5.98
CA MET A 1 -20.31 8.52 -6.04
C MET A 1 -19.23 8.40 -7.10
N TYR A 2 -17.98 8.24 -6.69
CA TYR A 2 -16.86 8.08 -7.62
C TYR A 2 -17.00 6.69 -8.25
N LYS A 3 -17.21 6.64 -9.57
CA LYS A 3 -17.25 5.35 -10.27
C LYS A 3 -15.85 4.77 -10.24
N ALA A 4 -15.71 3.57 -9.70
CA ALA A 4 -14.54 2.73 -9.92
C ALA A 4 -14.25 2.66 -11.43
N HIS A 5 -12.98 2.48 -11.81
CA HIS A 5 -12.63 2.34 -13.23
C HIS A 5 -13.49 1.20 -13.82
N PRO A 6 -14.11 1.39 -15.00
CA PRO A 6 -14.88 0.33 -15.65
C PRO A 6 -14.03 -0.95 -15.76
N GLY A 7 -14.47 -2.04 -15.12
CA GLY A 7 -13.78 -3.34 -15.10
C GLY A 7 -13.05 -3.69 -13.80
N ASP A 8 -12.92 -2.76 -12.85
CA ASP A 8 -12.21 -3.03 -11.60
C ASP A 8 -13.05 -3.91 -10.64
N MET A 9 -12.43 -4.97 -10.11
CA MET A 9 -12.99 -5.74 -9.01
C MET A 9 -12.89 -4.95 -7.72
N ILE A 10 -13.92 -5.01 -6.88
CA ILE A 10 -13.83 -4.48 -5.50
C ILE A 10 -12.84 -5.35 -4.73
N ILE A 11 -11.72 -4.76 -4.34
CA ILE A 11 -10.70 -5.43 -3.52
C ILE A 11 -10.99 -5.11 -2.05
N PRO A 12 -11.26 -6.11 -1.19
CA PRO A 12 -11.47 -5.86 0.22
C PRO A 12 -10.17 -5.39 0.88
N VAL A 13 -10.27 -4.42 1.78
CA VAL A 13 -9.17 -3.95 2.63
C VAL A 13 -9.26 -4.58 4.04
N PRO A 14 -8.14 -4.95 4.67
CA PRO A 14 -6.76 -4.84 4.17
C PRO A 14 -6.46 -5.83 3.04
N TYR A 15 -5.85 -5.34 1.97
CA TYR A 15 -5.42 -6.17 0.84
C TYR A 15 -3.98 -6.62 1.03
N VAL A 16 -3.76 -7.93 0.97
CA VAL A 16 -2.42 -8.53 1.07
C VAL A 16 -2.23 -9.50 -0.09
N SER A 17 -1.12 -9.36 -0.80
CA SER A 17 -0.74 -10.24 -1.89
C SER A 17 0.76 -10.47 -1.93
N LYS A 18 1.16 -11.66 -2.37
CA LYS A 18 2.55 -12.02 -2.60
C LYS A 18 2.89 -11.82 -4.07
N LEU A 19 3.91 -11.01 -4.35
CA LEU A 19 4.43 -10.90 -5.72
C LEU A 19 4.97 -12.26 -6.18
N GLY A 20 4.56 -12.70 -7.37
CA GLY A 20 5.03 -13.97 -7.96
C GLY A 20 6.55 -14.01 -8.23
N ALA A 21 7.17 -12.84 -8.35
CA ALA A 21 8.61 -12.65 -8.46
C ALA A 21 9.02 -11.36 -7.74
N LYS A 22 10.31 -11.20 -7.46
CA LYS A 22 10.87 -9.96 -6.92
C LYS A 22 10.69 -8.82 -7.94
N LEU A 23 10.28 -7.65 -7.47
CA LEU A 23 10.23 -6.45 -8.30
C LEU A 23 11.64 -6.13 -8.85
N GLN A 24 11.73 -5.90 -10.15
CA GLN A 24 12.98 -5.57 -10.87
C GLN A 24 13.00 -4.10 -11.29
N PRO A 25 14.19 -3.51 -11.53
CA PRO A 25 14.29 -2.18 -12.11
C PRO A 25 13.47 -2.04 -13.40
N GLY A 26 12.72 -0.94 -13.51
CA GLY A 26 11.85 -0.67 -14.65
C GLY A 26 10.43 -1.23 -14.54
N GLN A 27 10.11 -2.03 -13.50
CA GLN A 27 8.74 -2.46 -13.23
C GLN A 27 7.98 -1.44 -12.39
N THR A 28 6.64 -1.41 -12.53
CA THR A 28 5.76 -0.49 -11.80
C THR A 28 4.62 -1.27 -11.15
N LEU A 29 4.33 -0.99 -9.88
CA LEU A 29 3.12 -1.41 -9.20
C LEU A 29 2.08 -0.29 -9.31
N ILE A 30 0.90 -0.61 -9.84
CA ILE A 30 -0.19 0.35 -10.06
C ILE A 30 -1.32 0.02 -9.07
N ILE A 31 -1.75 1.02 -8.30
CA ILE A 31 -2.85 0.90 -7.34
C ILE A 31 -3.86 1.98 -7.69
N HIS A 32 -5.08 1.56 -8.02
CA HIS A 32 -6.22 2.44 -8.24
C HIS A 32 -7.28 2.19 -7.17
N GLY A 33 -7.94 3.26 -6.74
CA GLY A 33 -8.99 3.17 -5.73
C GLY A 33 -9.63 4.51 -5.48
N THR A 34 -10.61 4.51 -4.59
CA THR A 34 -11.29 5.70 -4.10
C THR A 34 -11.07 5.82 -2.60
N VAL A 35 -11.01 7.06 -2.12
CA VAL A 35 -10.87 7.37 -0.71
C VAL A 35 -12.21 7.92 -0.23
N GLU A 36 -12.73 7.37 0.86
CA GLU A 36 -13.95 7.88 1.49
C GLU A 36 -13.71 9.27 2.08
N THR A 37 -14.74 10.12 2.07
CA THR A 37 -14.61 11.54 2.45
C THR A 37 -14.18 11.76 3.91
N ASP A 38 -14.43 10.78 4.78
CA ASP A 38 -14.11 10.79 6.20
C ASP A 38 -12.85 9.97 6.54
N ALA A 39 -12.15 9.44 5.54
CA ALA A 39 -10.91 8.69 5.75
C ALA A 39 -9.82 9.60 6.38
N THR A 40 -9.14 9.08 7.40
CA THR A 40 -8.00 9.76 8.02
C THR A 40 -6.72 9.57 7.21
N ASP A 41 -6.52 8.34 6.75
CA ASP A 41 -5.30 7.90 6.06
C ASP A 41 -5.49 6.57 5.32
N PHE A 42 -4.52 6.23 4.48
CA PHE A 42 -4.29 4.85 4.02
C PHE A 42 -2.78 4.57 3.92
N GLU A 43 -2.46 3.28 3.84
CA GLU A 43 -1.08 2.81 3.75
C GLU A 43 -0.86 1.87 2.57
N VAL A 44 0.32 1.94 1.97
CA VAL A 44 0.83 0.99 0.98
C VAL A 44 2.22 0.54 1.42
N ASN A 45 2.37 -0.78 1.60
CA ASN A 45 3.56 -1.38 2.15
C ASN A 45 4.16 -2.43 1.20
N LEU A 46 5.47 -2.33 0.95
CA LEU A 46 6.27 -3.39 0.36
C LEU A 46 7.03 -4.11 1.48
N LEU A 47 6.54 -5.29 1.84
CA LEU A 47 7.08 -6.11 2.91
C LEU A 47 7.98 -7.22 2.36
N ASN A 48 8.93 -7.66 3.17
CA ASN A 48 9.77 -8.82 2.86
C ASN A 48 9.64 -9.87 3.97
N GLY A 49 9.17 -11.07 3.62
CA GLY A 49 9.10 -12.22 4.51
C GLY A 49 7.85 -12.33 5.39
N SER A 50 6.97 -11.32 5.42
CA SER A 50 5.73 -11.33 6.21
C SER A 50 4.54 -10.71 5.44
N PRO A 51 3.31 -11.22 5.62
CA PRO A 51 2.10 -10.60 5.08
C PRO A 51 1.65 -9.36 5.89
N ASN A 52 2.12 -9.21 7.13
CA ASN A 52 1.73 -8.12 8.03
C ASN A 52 2.93 -7.25 8.38
N ILE A 53 2.73 -5.93 8.43
CA ILE A 53 3.79 -4.97 8.78
C ILE A 53 4.31 -5.17 10.21
N GLU A 54 3.42 -5.47 11.16
CA GLU A 54 3.76 -5.68 12.58
C GLU A 54 4.71 -6.87 12.81
N THR A 55 4.63 -7.89 11.95
CA THR A 55 5.46 -9.10 12.02
C THR A 55 6.54 -9.11 10.94
N SER A 56 6.71 -8.02 10.20
CA SER A 56 7.73 -7.92 9.17
C SER A 56 9.04 -7.45 9.77
N ASN A 57 10.10 -8.25 9.58
CA ASN A 57 11.45 -7.85 9.96
C ASN A 57 12.02 -6.76 9.05
N VAL A 58 11.50 -6.67 7.82
CA VAL A 58 11.92 -5.68 6.81
C VAL A 58 10.70 -5.11 6.08
N THR A 59 10.54 -3.80 6.15
CA THR A 59 9.62 -3.02 5.32
C THR A 59 10.45 -2.25 4.32
N VAL A 60 10.51 -2.76 3.10
CA VAL A 60 11.30 -2.19 2.00
C VAL A 60 10.82 -0.76 1.70
N PHE A 61 9.51 -0.57 1.69
CA PHE A 61 8.88 0.71 1.45
C PHE A 61 7.57 0.81 2.21
N HIS A 62 7.41 1.87 2.99
CA HIS A 62 6.17 2.26 3.65
C HIS A 62 5.75 3.61 3.10
N LEU A 63 4.54 3.68 2.54
CA LEU A 63 3.87 4.92 2.15
C LEU A 63 2.63 5.07 3.03
N LYS A 64 2.48 6.25 3.62
CA LYS A 64 1.27 6.64 4.33
C LYS A 64 0.80 8.01 3.88
N ALA A 65 -0.44 8.08 3.41
CA ALA A 65 -1.07 9.34 3.01
C ALA A 65 -2.04 9.79 4.11
N TYR A 66 -1.75 10.93 4.73
CA TYR A 66 -2.60 11.57 5.73
C TYR A 66 -3.46 12.64 5.06
N PHE A 67 -4.76 12.43 5.01
CA PHE A 67 -5.68 13.34 4.32
C PHE A 67 -5.96 14.61 5.11
N GLN A 68 -6.12 14.48 6.43
CA GLN A 68 -6.37 15.63 7.31
C GLN A 68 -5.16 16.56 7.40
N GLU A 69 -3.95 15.99 7.34
CA GLU A 69 -2.70 16.74 7.44
C GLU A 69 -2.14 17.17 6.08
N ASN A 70 -2.81 16.78 4.98
CA ASN A 70 -2.35 17.00 3.60
C ASN A 70 -0.87 16.64 3.40
N ARG A 71 -0.46 15.45 3.90
CA ARG A 71 0.93 15.01 3.90
C ARG A 71 1.05 13.56 3.49
N MET A 72 2.07 13.26 2.70
CA MET A 72 2.52 11.90 2.43
C MET A 72 3.85 11.64 3.14
N VAL A 73 3.95 10.49 3.81
CA VAL A 73 5.16 10.04 4.48
C VAL A 73 5.66 8.79 3.77
N TYR A 74 6.98 8.73 3.61
CA TYR A 74 7.69 7.61 3.02
C TYR A 74 8.76 7.15 4.00
N ASN A 75 8.86 5.84 4.25
CA ASN A 75 9.86 5.30 5.17
C ASN A 75 10.27 3.85 4.83
N THR A 76 11.30 3.36 5.52
CA THR A 76 11.79 1.98 5.51
C THR A 76 11.98 1.53 6.96
N TYR A 77 11.85 0.23 7.24
CA TYR A 77 12.14 -0.35 8.56
C TYR A 77 12.91 -1.66 8.40
N GLU A 78 13.92 -1.88 9.23
CA GLU A 78 14.71 -3.10 9.29
C GLU A 78 15.14 -3.36 10.73
N VAL A 79 14.95 -4.59 11.20
CA VAL A 79 15.48 -5.04 12.50
C VAL A 79 16.92 -5.52 12.31
N SER A 80 17.86 -4.90 13.03
CA SER A 80 19.29 -5.26 13.05
C SER A 80 19.59 -6.53 13.82
#